data_AF-A0A9X2FEY1-F1
#
_entry.id   AF-A0A9X2FEY1-F1
#
_cell.length_a   1.000
_cell.length_b   1.000
_cell.length_c   1.000
_cell.angle_alpha   90.00
_cell.angle_beta   90.00
_cell.angle_gamma   90.00
#
_symmetry.space_group_name_H-M   'P 1'
#
loop_
_entity.id
_entity.type
_entity.pdbx_description
1 polymer ?
#
loop_
_entity_poly.entity_id
_entity_poly.type
_entity_poly.pdbx_seq_one_letter_code
_entity_poly.pdbx_strand_id
1 'polypeptide(L)'
;MRPPTGELPEDFEYLRDALLLCADQDLGNPAKRDDLVDSFNGTDIGVLALAHHEIVRKEDLAAISQWYYESPLPNRSGSFAGACFRLLLVMDYLYEQSKEPFSSQRLQLLSRNRKPNWDHLPEKLAFLKDPAIKYGKYQFDDERYDFVESMTAEQREELVAVRAALGKEESLYKLLDDWFDEYSITDHEEAALIYFMFGVLDAADL
;
A
#
# COMPACT_ATOMS: atom_id res chain seq x y z
N MET A 1 -16.03 11.12 17.15
CA MET A 1 -15.75 10.65 15.79
C MET A 1 -16.01 11.81 14.83
N ARG A 2 -15.02 12.25 14.04
CA ARG A 2 -15.28 13.26 13.00
C ARG A 2 -15.74 12.50 11.76
N PRO A 3 -16.84 12.91 11.10
CA PRO A 3 -17.24 12.24 9.88
C PRO A 3 -16.15 12.45 8.81
N PRO A 4 -15.87 11.43 7.99
CA PRO A 4 -14.98 11.58 6.87
C PRO A 4 -15.49 12.68 5.91
N THR A 5 -14.56 13.48 5.40
CA THR A 5 -14.82 14.56 4.43
C THR A 5 -14.82 14.05 2.99
N GLY A 6 -15.31 14.86 2.06
CA GLY A 6 -15.41 14.52 0.64
C GLY A 6 -16.74 13.84 0.28
N GLU A 7 -16.94 13.58 -1.00
CA GLU A 7 -18.13 12.93 -1.52
C GLU A 7 -17.90 11.41 -1.63
N LEU A 8 -18.83 10.64 -1.09
CA LEU A 8 -18.93 9.20 -1.37
C LEU A 8 -19.74 9.08 -2.68
N PRO A 9 -19.24 8.39 -3.71
CA PRO A 9 -20.03 8.14 -4.92
C PRO A 9 -21.37 7.49 -4.57
N GLU A 10 -22.44 7.88 -5.26
CA GLU A 10 -23.79 7.36 -5.03
C GLU A 10 -23.83 5.82 -5.08
N ASP A 11 -23.06 5.24 -6.02
CA ASP A 11 -22.92 3.80 -6.20
C ASP A 11 -22.35 3.08 -4.96
N PHE A 12 -21.61 3.80 -4.10
CA PHE A 12 -20.95 3.30 -2.89
C PHE A 12 -21.65 3.72 -1.59
N GLU A 13 -22.82 4.35 -1.65
CA GLU A 13 -23.58 4.78 -0.45
C GLU A 13 -23.90 3.64 0.51
N TYR A 14 -24.05 2.42 -0.02
CA TYR A 14 -24.27 1.22 0.80
C TYR A 14 -23.09 0.90 1.74
N LEU A 15 -21.91 1.48 1.51
CA LEU A 15 -20.74 1.32 2.36
C LEU A 15 -20.71 2.33 3.52
N ARG A 16 -21.56 3.37 3.50
CA ARG A 16 -21.44 4.55 4.39
C ARG A 16 -21.25 4.18 5.86
N ASP A 17 -22.10 3.32 6.40
CA ASP A 17 -22.04 2.96 7.83
C ASP A 17 -20.73 2.24 8.17
N ALA A 18 -20.29 1.32 7.31
CA ALA A 18 -19.02 0.63 7.48
C ALA A 18 -17.82 1.59 7.36
N LEU A 19 -17.87 2.55 6.43
CA LEU A 19 -16.84 3.58 6.29
C LEU A 19 -16.77 4.47 7.53
N LEU A 20 -17.90 4.81 8.15
CA LEU A 20 -17.92 5.59 9.40
C LEU A 20 -17.26 4.82 10.55
N LEU A 21 -17.50 3.51 10.67
CA LEU A 21 -16.85 2.67 11.68
C LEU A 21 -15.31 2.64 11.52
N CYS A 22 -14.84 2.65 10.28
CA CYS A 22 -13.41 2.58 9.95
C CYS A 22 -12.73 3.97 9.83
N ALA A 23 -13.47 5.07 9.90
CA ALA A 23 -12.97 6.40 9.56
C ALA A 23 -11.82 6.88 10.47
N ASP A 24 -11.88 6.58 11.76
CA ASP A 24 -10.96 7.08 12.79
C ASP A 24 -9.93 6.02 13.26
N GLN A 25 -9.82 4.88 12.58
CA GLN A 25 -8.96 3.77 13.01
C GLN A 25 -7.49 3.95 12.59
N ASP A 26 -6.58 3.87 13.55
CA ASP A 26 -5.13 3.92 13.32
C ASP A 26 -4.57 2.52 13.06
N LEU A 27 -4.62 2.11 11.80
CA LEU A 27 -4.15 0.78 11.33
C LEU A 27 -2.64 0.73 11.04
N GLY A 28 -1.93 1.87 11.18
CA GLY A 28 -0.51 1.96 10.86
C GLY A 28 0.40 1.21 11.85
N ASN A 29 -0.10 0.92 13.06
CA ASN A 29 0.63 0.17 14.07
C ASN A 29 0.10 -1.27 14.16
N PRO A 30 0.91 -2.31 13.86
CA PRO A 30 0.50 -3.70 13.95
C PRO A 30 -0.10 -4.10 15.30
N ALA A 31 0.48 -3.63 16.42
CA ALA A 31 -0.01 -3.95 17.76
C ALA A 31 -1.42 -3.40 18.03
N LYS A 32 -1.84 -2.34 17.33
CA LYS A 32 -3.20 -1.79 17.45
C LYS A 32 -4.23 -2.54 16.61
N ARG A 33 -3.81 -3.43 15.70
CA ARG A 33 -4.72 -4.13 14.79
C ARG A 33 -5.52 -5.21 15.51
N ASP A 34 -4.86 -6.00 16.35
CA ASP A 34 -5.52 -7.02 17.17
C ASP A 34 -6.51 -6.35 18.15
N ASP A 35 -6.05 -5.32 18.85
CA ASP A 35 -6.88 -4.51 19.75
C ASP A 35 -8.11 -3.93 19.03
N LEU A 36 -7.94 -3.47 17.78
CA LEU A 36 -9.04 -2.95 16.97
C LEU A 36 -10.06 -4.04 16.66
N VAL A 37 -9.62 -5.19 16.16
CA VAL A 37 -10.51 -6.30 15.78
C VAL A 37 -11.31 -6.81 16.98
N ASP A 38 -10.71 -6.79 18.17
CA ASP A 38 -11.37 -7.17 19.41
C ASP A 38 -12.26 -6.07 20.00
N SER A 39 -12.05 -4.81 19.61
CA SER A 39 -12.90 -3.70 20.01
C SER A 39 -14.27 -3.70 19.30
N PHE A 40 -14.38 -4.36 18.14
CA PHE A 40 -15.65 -4.44 17.41
C PHE A 40 -16.67 -5.32 18.15
N ASN A 41 -17.81 -4.73 18.47
CA ASN A 41 -18.91 -5.48 19.07
C ASN A 41 -19.71 -6.24 17.98
N GLY A 42 -20.66 -7.08 18.38
CA GLY A 42 -21.47 -7.86 17.44
C GLY A 42 -22.27 -7.02 16.42
N THR A 43 -22.65 -5.79 16.78
CA THR A 43 -23.31 -4.86 15.86
C THR A 43 -22.33 -4.34 14.81
N ASP A 44 -21.12 -3.95 15.21
CA ASP A 44 -20.08 -3.48 14.28
C ASP A 44 -19.71 -4.58 13.28
N ILE A 45 -19.52 -5.81 13.76
CA ILE A 45 -19.27 -6.98 12.91
C ILE A 45 -20.41 -7.20 11.92
N GLY A 46 -21.67 -7.02 12.34
CA GLY A 46 -22.83 -7.10 11.46
C GLY A 46 -22.81 -6.06 10.33
N VAL A 47 -22.43 -4.81 10.63
CA VAL A 47 -22.30 -3.75 9.63
C VAL A 47 -21.17 -4.06 8.64
N LEU A 48 -20.01 -4.50 9.13
CA LEU A 48 -18.88 -4.88 8.28
C LEU A 48 -19.22 -6.08 7.39
N ALA A 49 -19.95 -7.07 7.92
CA ALA A 49 -20.39 -8.25 7.18
C ALA A 49 -21.36 -7.90 6.05
N LEU A 50 -22.29 -6.97 6.29
CA LEU A 50 -23.20 -6.46 5.26
C LEU A 50 -22.44 -5.75 4.13
N ALA A 51 -21.49 -4.88 4.48
CA ALA A 51 -20.64 -4.22 3.48
C ALA A 51 -19.83 -5.24 2.67
N HIS A 52 -19.19 -6.22 3.32
CA HIS A 52 -18.45 -7.30 2.65
C HIS A 52 -19.33 -8.04 1.65
N HIS A 53 -20.52 -8.50 2.07
CA HIS A 53 -21.45 -9.20 1.18
C HIS A 53 -21.87 -8.35 -0.01
N GLU A 54 -22.17 -7.06 0.19
CA GLU A 54 -22.58 -6.19 -0.90
C GLU A 54 -21.46 -5.94 -1.91
N ILE A 55 -20.21 -5.72 -1.46
CA ILE A 55 -19.05 -5.57 -2.36
C ILE A 55 -18.88 -6.84 -3.20
N VAL A 56 -18.91 -8.01 -2.57
CA VAL A 56 -18.77 -9.31 -3.26
C VAL A 56 -19.93 -9.54 -4.23
N ARG A 57 -21.17 -9.25 -3.81
CA ARG A 57 -22.38 -9.46 -4.62
C ARG A 57 -22.44 -8.55 -5.84
N LYS A 58 -21.97 -7.31 -5.71
CA LYS A 58 -21.95 -6.30 -6.79
C LYS A 58 -20.69 -6.39 -7.66
N GLU A 59 -19.66 -7.11 -7.22
CA GLU A 59 -18.33 -7.17 -7.85
C GLU A 59 -17.62 -5.80 -7.89
N ASP A 60 -17.90 -4.95 -6.90
CA ASP A 60 -17.49 -3.53 -6.89
C ASP A 60 -16.00 -3.31 -6.55
N LEU A 61 -15.25 -4.35 -6.16
CA LEU A 61 -13.88 -4.20 -5.65
C LEU A 61 -12.96 -3.43 -6.61
N ALA A 62 -13.09 -3.67 -7.91
CA ALA A 62 -12.31 -2.95 -8.93
C ALA A 62 -12.68 -1.48 -9.01
N ALA A 63 -13.98 -1.15 -9.01
CA ALA A 63 -14.47 0.23 -9.06
C ALA A 63 -14.11 0.99 -7.78
N ILE A 64 -14.24 0.35 -6.62
CA ILE A 64 -13.83 0.89 -5.31
C ILE A 64 -12.33 1.21 -5.32
N SER A 65 -11.51 0.26 -5.76
CA SER A 65 -10.05 0.44 -5.83
C SER A 65 -9.71 1.60 -6.76
N GLN A 66 -10.31 1.65 -7.95
CA GLN A 66 -10.11 2.75 -8.90
C GLN A 66 -10.49 4.10 -8.30
N TRP A 67 -11.66 4.23 -7.69
CA TRP A 67 -12.11 5.47 -7.05
C TRP A 67 -11.19 5.91 -5.89
N TYR A 68 -10.77 4.97 -5.04
CA TYR A 68 -9.80 5.25 -3.98
C TYR A 68 -8.53 5.88 -4.57
N TYR A 69 -8.04 5.32 -5.67
CA TYR A 69 -6.87 5.81 -6.36
C TYR A 69 -7.09 7.14 -7.07
N GLU A 70 -8.25 7.41 -7.65
CA GLU A 70 -8.53 8.70 -8.30
C GLU A 70 -8.75 9.83 -7.27
N SER A 71 -9.01 9.48 -6.02
CA SER A 71 -9.21 10.45 -4.93
C SER A 71 -7.91 11.20 -4.57
N PRO A 72 -7.95 12.55 -4.47
CA PRO A 72 -6.77 13.38 -4.18
C PRO A 72 -6.07 13.03 -2.86
N LEU A 73 -4.73 12.86 -2.90
CA LEU A 73 -3.89 12.48 -1.75
C LEU A 73 -3.97 13.40 -0.52
N PRO A 74 -3.88 14.75 -0.61
CA PRO A 74 -3.80 15.60 0.59
C PRO A 74 -5.05 15.51 1.48
N ASN A 75 -6.13 14.88 1.00
CA ASN A 75 -7.37 14.68 1.73
C ASN A 75 -7.66 13.21 2.08
N ARG A 76 -6.77 12.25 1.80
CA ARG A 76 -7.09 10.83 2.09
C ARG A 76 -7.18 10.56 3.59
N SER A 77 -6.33 11.19 4.39
CA SER A 77 -6.47 11.14 5.85
C SER A 77 -7.70 11.93 6.28
N GLY A 78 -8.73 11.23 6.75
CA GLY A 78 -10.02 11.82 7.12
C GLY A 78 -11.05 11.97 6.00
N SER A 79 -10.87 11.39 4.81
CA SER A 79 -11.94 11.31 3.78
C SER A 79 -12.57 9.93 3.64
N PHE A 80 -13.65 9.85 2.88
CA PHE A 80 -14.31 8.58 2.54
C PHE A 80 -13.37 7.63 1.78
N ALA A 81 -12.51 8.15 0.91
CA ALA A 81 -11.51 7.33 0.22
C ALA A 81 -10.55 6.65 1.21
N GLY A 82 -10.03 7.41 2.18
CA GLY A 82 -9.18 6.83 3.23
C GLY A 82 -9.94 5.88 4.15
N ALA A 83 -11.19 6.18 4.47
CA ALA A 83 -12.04 5.27 5.24
C ALA A 83 -12.29 3.95 4.48
N CYS A 84 -12.38 4.02 3.15
CA CYS A 84 -12.56 2.84 2.30
C CYS A 84 -11.32 1.96 2.26
N PHE A 85 -10.14 2.58 2.15
CA PHE A 85 -8.88 1.85 2.33
C PHE A 85 -8.82 1.15 3.69
N ARG A 86 -9.17 1.86 4.78
CA ARG A 86 -9.21 1.27 6.13
C ARG A 86 -10.24 0.16 6.26
N LEU A 87 -11.40 0.29 5.61
CA LEU A 87 -12.42 -0.77 5.58
C LEU A 87 -11.87 -2.05 4.96
N LEU A 88 -11.20 -1.95 3.80
CA LEU A 88 -10.60 -3.12 3.15
C LEU A 88 -9.49 -3.76 4.01
N LEU A 89 -8.66 -2.95 4.67
CA LEU A 89 -7.67 -3.46 5.63
C LEU A 89 -8.32 -4.19 6.82
N VAL A 90 -9.38 -3.62 7.40
CA VAL A 90 -10.13 -4.27 8.49
C VAL A 90 -10.70 -5.61 8.03
N MET A 91 -11.22 -5.71 6.81
CA MET A 91 -11.72 -6.97 6.25
C MET A 91 -10.61 -8.02 6.08
N ASP A 92 -9.43 -7.61 5.63
CA ASP A 92 -8.25 -8.49 5.51
C ASP A 92 -7.80 -9.01 6.89
N TYR A 93 -7.78 -8.15 7.92
CA TYR A 93 -7.49 -8.61 9.30
C TYR A 93 -8.55 -9.55 9.86
N LEU A 94 -9.83 -9.30 9.58
CA LEU A 94 -10.91 -10.21 9.98
C LEU A 94 -10.80 -11.57 9.28
N TYR A 95 -10.32 -11.58 8.04
CA TYR A 95 -9.98 -12.80 7.29
C TYR A 95 -8.83 -13.57 7.95
N GLU A 96 -7.73 -12.90 8.28
CA GLU A 96 -6.57 -13.52 8.97
C GLU A 96 -6.98 -14.19 10.29
N GLN A 97 -7.90 -13.56 11.02
CA GLN A 97 -8.46 -14.06 12.28
C GLN A 97 -9.57 -15.12 12.07
N SER A 98 -9.84 -15.53 10.82
CA SER A 98 -10.89 -16.49 10.46
C SER A 98 -12.29 -16.14 10.99
N LYS A 99 -12.62 -14.84 11.12
CA LYS A 99 -13.96 -14.41 11.56
C LYS A 99 -14.94 -14.48 10.38
N GLU A 100 -16.04 -15.20 10.54
CA GLU A 100 -17.12 -15.22 9.54
C GLU A 100 -17.84 -13.85 9.45
N PRO A 101 -18.28 -13.40 8.25
CA PRO A 101 -18.20 -14.04 6.94
C PRO A 101 -16.93 -13.70 6.13
N PHE A 102 -15.90 -13.18 6.79
CA PHE A 102 -14.68 -12.69 6.16
C PHE A 102 -13.69 -13.80 5.82
N SER A 103 -14.06 -15.08 5.96
CA SER A 103 -13.18 -16.25 5.77
C SER A 103 -12.73 -16.49 4.33
N SER A 104 -13.05 -15.58 3.40
CA SER A 104 -12.53 -15.57 2.04
C SER A 104 -11.74 -14.30 1.77
N GLN A 105 -10.49 -14.43 1.31
CA GLN A 105 -9.59 -13.32 0.93
C GLN A 105 -10.03 -12.62 -0.38
N ARG A 106 -11.33 -12.42 -0.58
CA ARG A 106 -11.90 -11.89 -1.83
C ARG A 106 -11.77 -10.38 -1.94
N LEU A 107 -11.63 -9.68 -0.82
CA LEU A 107 -11.62 -8.22 -0.76
C LEU A 107 -10.25 -7.71 -0.36
N GLN A 108 -9.34 -7.70 -1.33
CA GLN A 108 -8.06 -6.99 -1.21
C GLN A 108 -8.09 -5.77 -2.12
N LEU A 109 -7.58 -4.64 -1.63
CA LEU A 109 -7.40 -3.47 -2.48
C LEU A 109 -6.55 -3.90 -3.67
N LEU A 110 -7.10 -3.79 -4.87
CA LEU A 110 -6.34 -4.17 -6.06
C LEU A 110 -5.15 -3.22 -6.18
N SER A 111 -3.96 -3.74 -6.42
CA SER A 111 -2.81 -2.90 -6.72
C SER A 111 -3.16 -1.96 -7.88
N ARG A 112 -2.73 -0.71 -7.79
CA ARG A 112 -2.70 0.20 -8.94
C ARG A 112 -1.89 -0.54 -10.01
N ASN A 113 -2.53 -1.18 -11.00
CA ASN A 113 -1.84 -1.75 -12.16
C ASN A 113 -1.31 -0.61 -13.06
N ARG A 114 -0.55 0.32 -12.47
CA ARG A 114 0.13 1.40 -13.17
C ARG A 114 1.37 0.79 -13.78
N LYS A 115 1.57 1.03 -15.06
CA LYS A 115 2.85 0.71 -15.69
C LYS A 115 3.85 1.78 -15.25
N PRO A 116 5.03 1.42 -14.72
CA PRO A 116 6.04 2.40 -14.35
C PRO A 116 6.46 3.21 -15.58
N ASN A 117 6.52 4.53 -15.41
CA ASN A 117 6.94 5.46 -16.45
C ASN A 117 8.37 5.94 -16.19
N TRP A 118 9.33 5.34 -16.88
CA TRP A 118 10.75 5.63 -16.69
C TRP A 118 11.25 6.89 -17.39
N ASP A 119 10.40 7.57 -18.17
CA ASP A 119 10.79 8.76 -18.95
C ASP A 119 11.17 9.95 -18.05
N HIS A 120 10.74 9.92 -16.79
CA HIS A 120 11.04 10.94 -15.78
C HIS A 120 12.31 10.66 -14.98
N LEU A 121 12.92 9.47 -15.11
CA LEU A 121 14.12 9.12 -14.36
C LEU A 121 15.34 9.82 -14.98
N PRO A 122 16.09 10.64 -14.22
CA PRO A 122 17.29 11.28 -14.74
C PRO A 122 18.28 10.26 -15.29
N GLU A 123 18.96 10.60 -16.40
CA GLU A 123 19.92 9.68 -17.06
C GLU A 123 21.00 9.17 -16.10
N LYS A 124 21.46 10.02 -15.18
CA LYS A 124 22.42 9.64 -14.13
C LYS A 124 21.92 8.55 -13.18
N LEU A 125 20.60 8.44 -13.01
CA LEU A 125 19.94 7.43 -12.17
C LEU A 125 19.41 6.25 -12.98
N ALA A 126 19.58 6.22 -14.31
CA ALA A 126 19.02 5.19 -15.18
C ALA A 126 19.47 3.76 -14.81
N PHE A 127 20.63 3.60 -14.16
CA PHE A 127 21.12 2.32 -13.67
C PHE A 127 20.25 1.70 -12.56
N LEU A 128 19.38 2.48 -11.91
CA LEU A 128 18.45 2.01 -10.87
C LEU A 128 17.25 1.26 -11.45
N LYS A 129 16.93 1.45 -12.74
CA LYS A 129 15.69 0.95 -13.35
C LYS A 129 15.55 -0.57 -13.25
N ASP A 130 16.50 -1.33 -13.79
CA ASP A 130 16.38 -2.79 -13.84
C ASP A 130 16.41 -3.43 -12.44
N PRO A 131 17.30 -2.99 -11.52
CA PRO A 131 17.23 -3.41 -10.12
C PRO A 131 15.90 -3.06 -9.44
N ALA A 132 15.35 -1.86 -9.66
CA ALA A 132 14.07 -1.46 -9.08
C ALA A 132 12.91 -2.34 -9.58
N ILE A 133 12.90 -2.72 -10.87
CA ILE A 133 11.91 -3.68 -11.39
C ILE A 133 12.05 -5.05 -10.72
N LYS A 134 13.28 -5.51 -10.50
CA LYS A 134 13.56 -6.85 -9.97
C LYS A 134 13.28 -6.98 -8.47
N TYR A 135 13.65 -5.95 -7.71
CA TYR A 135 13.69 -5.97 -6.24
C TYR A 135 12.69 -5.00 -5.59
N GLY A 136 12.15 -4.02 -6.32
CA GLY A 136 11.15 -3.08 -5.81
C GLY A 136 9.77 -3.68 -5.52
N LYS A 137 9.57 -4.96 -5.85
CA LYS A 137 8.34 -5.71 -5.54
C LYS A 137 8.22 -6.15 -4.06
N TYR A 138 9.31 -6.09 -3.30
CA TYR A 138 9.33 -6.49 -1.89
C TYR A 138 8.95 -5.29 -1.01
N GLN A 139 7.64 -5.03 -0.93
CA GLN A 139 7.11 -3.81 -0.31
C GLN A 139 7.12 -3.90 1.20
N PHE A 140 6.75 -5.06 1.76
CA PHE A 140 6.58 -5.24 3.20
C PHE A 140 7.84 -5.77 3.88
N ASP A 141 7.99 -5.48 5.18
CA ASP A 141 9.19 -5.86 5.94
C ASP A 141 9.41 -7.38 5.92
N ASP A 142 8.36 -8.18 6.16
CA ASP A 142 8.43 -9.64 6.15
C ASP A 142 8.90 -10.17 4.79
N GLU A 143 8.38 -9.63 3.68
CA GLU A 143 8.80 -10.01 2.32
C GLU A 143 10.27 -9.66 2.05
N ARG A 144 10.72 -8.52 2.57
CA ARG A 144 12.12 -8.08 2.43
C ARG A 144 13.05 -8.99 3.22
N TYR A 145 12.72 -9.33 4.46
CA TYR A 145 13.53 -10.23 5.28
C TYR A 145 13.56 -11.65 4.70
N ASP A 146 12.41 -12.19 4.30
CA ASP A 146 12.32 -13.52 3.64
C ASP A 146 13.18 -13.56 2.37
N PHE A 147 13.15 -12.48 1.56
CA PHE A 147 14.01 -12.36 0.39
C PHE A 147 15.49 -12.31 0.77
N VAL A 148 15.88 -11.47 1.73
CA VAL A 148 17.29 -11.33 2.18
C VAL A 148 17.83 -12.65 2.73
N GLU A 149 17.03 -13.42 3.47
CA GLU A 149 17.43 -14.74 3.99
C GLU A 149 17.63 -15.78 2.87
N SER A 150 16.90 -15.64 1.75
CA SER A 150 16.89 -16.60 0.64
C SER A 150 17.63 -16.13 -0.62
N MET A 151 18.20 -14.92 -0.64
CA MET A 151 18.83 -14.36 -1.83
C MET A 151 20.08 -15.13 -2.24
N THR A 152 20.29 -15.24 -3.55
CA THR A 152 21.48 -15.88 -4.11
C THR A 152 22.70 -14.95 -4.05
N ALA A 153 23.89 -15.52 -4.23
CA ALA A 153 25.13 -14.75 -4.30
C ALA A 153 25.09 -13.71 -5.45
N GLU A 154 24.54 -14.10 -6.61
CA GLU A 154 24.39 -13.21 -7.76
C GLU A 154 23.45 -12.04 -7.46
N GLN A 155 22.33 -12.30 -6.78
CA GLN A 155 21.40 -11.23 -6.39
C GLN A 155 22.03 -10.26 -5.41
N ARG A 156 22.82 -10.77 -4.45
CA ARG A 156 23.57 -9.94 -3.51
C ARG A 156 24.63 -9.10 -4.21
N GLU A 157 25.39 -9.69 -5.14
CA GLU A 157 26.38 -8.97 -5.94
C GLU A 157 25.76 -7.84 -6.77
N GLU A 158 24.59 -8.07 -7.37
CA GLU A 158 23.83 -7.04 -8.09
C GLU A 158 23.45 -5.86 -7.17
N LEU A 159 22.92 -6.14 -5.98
CA LEU A 159 22.54 -5.10 -5.01
C LEU A 159 23.75 -4.34 -4.46
N VAL A 160 24.87 -5.03 -4.20
CA VAL A 160 26.15 -4.40 -3.85
C VAL A 160 26.63 -3.46 -4.96
N ALA A 161 26.48 -3.85 -6.22
CA ALA A 161 26.86 -3.01 -7.35
C ALA A 161 26.00 -1.74 -7.45
N VAL A 162 24.70 -1.83 -7.17
CA VAL A 162 23.78 -0.67 -7.09
C VAL A 162 24.25 0.30 -6.00
N ARG A 163 24.49 -0.22 -4.79
CA ARG A 163 24.94 0.61 -3.66
C ARG A 163 26.28 1.28 -3.95
N ALA A 164 27.24 0.53 -4.50
CA ALA A 164 28.54 1.06 -4.88
C ALA A 164 28.42 2.14 -5.97
N ALA A 165 27.51 2.00 -6.93
CA ALA A 165 27.26 3.01 -7.95
C ALA A 165 26.70 4.32 -7.37
N LEU A 166 25.74 4.23 -6.44
CA LEU A 166 25.21 5.39 -5.71
C LEU A 166 26.28 6.10 -4.87
N GLY A 167 27.16 5.33 -4.21
CA GLY A 167 28.23 5.86 -3.38
C GLY A 167 29.38 6.54 -4.13
N LYS A 168 29.43 6.50 -5.47
CA LYS A 168 30.50 7.15 -6.25
C LYS A 168 30.41 8.68 -6.24
N GLU A 169 29.20 9.22 -6.12
CA GLU A 169 28.93 10.65 -6.19
C GLU A 169 27.87 11.01 -5.16
N GLU A 170 28.23 11.77 -4.12
CA GLU A 170 27.29 12.23 -3.08
C GLU A 170 26.07 12.98 -3.67
N SER A 171 26.28 13.67 -4.80
CA SER A 171 25.20 14.35 -5.53
C SER A 171 24.11 13.44 -6.08
N LEU A 172 24.35 12.12 -6.20
CA LEU A 172 23.31 11.19 -6.67
C LEU A 172 22.23 10.95 -5.63
N TYR A 173 22.57 10.90 -4.35
CA TYR A 173 21.58 10.82 -3.26
C TYR A 173 20.70 12.06 -3.25
N LYS A 174 21.31 13.24 -3.32
CA LYS A 174 20.55 14.48 -3.42
C LYS A 174 19.65 14.52 -4.66
N LEU A 175 20.16 14.11 -5.82
CA LEU A 175 19.36 14.06 -7.05
C LEU A 175 18.18 13.09 -6.92
N LEU A 176 18.37 11.97 -6.22
CA LEU A 176 17.32 11.01 -5.96
C LEU A 176 16.27 11.56 -4.98
N ASP A 177 16.69 12.26 -3.93
CA ASP A 177 15.78 12.93 -2.98
C ASP A 177 14.96 14.01 -3.68
N ASP A 178 15.61 14.89 -4.45
CA ASP A 178 14.94 15.93 -5.25
C ASP A 178 13.94 15.30 -6.25
N TRP A 179 14.28 14.14 -6.81
CA TRP A 179 13.40 13.39 -7.71
C TRP A 179 12.20 12.77 -6.98
N PHE A 180 12.37 12.25 -5.76
CA PHE A 180 11.25 11.74 -4.94
C PHE A 180 10.30 12.85 -4.47
N ASP A 181 10.82 14.06 -4.24
CA ASP A 181 10.00 15.23 -3.92
C ASP A 181 9.08 15.61 -5.10
N GLU A 182 9.57 15.48 -6.34
CA GLU A 182 8.79 15.73 -7.56
C GLU A 182 7.85 14.55 -7.91
N TYR A 183 8.33 13.32 -7.79
CA TYR A 183 7.64 12.10 -8.18
C TYR A 183 7.34 11.21 -6.97
N SER A 184 6.21 11.48 -6.30
CA SER A 184 5.86 10.78 -5.06
C SER A 184 5.68 9.27 -5.27
N ILE A 185 6.18 8.47 -4.32
CA ILE A 185 6.04 6.99 -4.33
C ILE A 185 4.58 6.52 -4.33
N THR A 186 3.66 7.38 -3.90
CA THR A 186 2.23 7.06 -3.88
C THR A 186 1.58 7.21 -5.25
N ASP A 187 2.12 8.06 -6.12
CA ASP A 187 1.55 8.36 -7.44
C ASP A 187 2.34 7.79 -8.60
N HIS A 188 3.64 7.59 -8.42
CA HIS A 188 4.57 7.14 -9.45
C HIS A 188 5.06 5.73 -9.12
N GLU A 189 4.67 4.77 -9.96
CA GLU A 189 5.02 3.36 -9.77
C GLU A 189 6.55 3.16 -9.85
N GLU A 190 7.20 3.85 -10.79
CA GLU A 190 8.66 3.87 -10.90
C GLU A 190 9.36 4.36 -9.63
N ALA A 191 8.78 5.37 -8.95
CA ALA A 191 9.30 5.88 -7.70
C ALA A 191 9.07 4.89 -6.55
N ALA A 192 7.88 4.28 -6.48
CA ALA A 192 7.58 3.23 -5.52
C ALA A 192 8.58 2.07 -5.62
N LEU A 193 8.85 1.59 -6.84
CA LEU A 193 9.79 0.50 -7.10
C LEU A 193 11.21 0.85 -6.64
N ILE A 194 11.71 2.06 -6.94
CA ILE A 194 13.02 2.48 -6.45
C ILE A 194 13.01 2.55 -4.93
N TYR A 195 12.01 3.19 -4.32
CA TYR A 195 11.90 3.33 -2.87
C TYR A 195 11.90 1.96 -2.15
N PHE A 196 11.09 1.01 -2.61
CA PHE A 196 11.03 -0.33 -2.02
C PHE A 196 12.32 -1.13 -2.25
N MET A 197 12.99 -0.97 -3.39
CA MET A 197 14.32 -1.55 -3.59
C MET A 197 15.34 -1.01 -2.57
N PHE A 198 15.28 0.27 -2.21
CA PHE A 198 16.13 0.81 -1.14
C PHE A 198 15.83 0.14 0.21
N GLY A 199 14.57 -0.16 0.51
CA GLY A 199 14.21 -0.97 1.67
C GLY A 199 14.85 -2.37 1.67
N VAL A 200 15.09 -2.97 0.49
CA VAL A 200 15.83 -4.23 0.36
C VAL A 200 17.32 -4.04 0.59
N LEU A 201 17.91 -2.95 0.09
CA LEU A 201 19.33 -2.61 0.35
C LEU A 201 19.58 -2.45 1.84
N ASP A 202 18.71 -1.70 2.52
CA ASP A 202 18.83 -1.45 3.96
C ASP A 202 18.65 -2.74 4.77
N ALA A 203 17.66 -3.58 4.43
CA ALA A 203 17.46 -4.88 5.09
C ALA A 203 18.64 -5.87 4.88
N ALA A 204 19.41 -5.69 3.80
CA ALA A 204 20.59 -6.49 3.50
C ALA A 204 21.90 -5.93 4.10
N ASP A 205 21.84 -4.83 4.87
CA ASP A 205 22.98 -4.08 5.39
C ASP A 205 23.95 -3.63 4.27
N LEU A 206 23.42 -3.16 3.13
CA LEU A 206 24.19 -2.66 1.98
C LEU A 206 24.17 -1.13 1.91
#